data_AF-A0A9P7FFT6-F1
#
_entry.id   AF-A0A9P7FFT6-F1
#
_cell.length_a   1.000
_cell.length_b   1.000
_cell.length_c   1.000
_cell.angle_alpha   90.00
_cell.angle_beta   90.00
_cell.angle_gamma   90.00
#
_symmetry.space_group_name_H-M   'P 1'
#
loop_
_entity.id
_entity.type
_entity.pdbx_description
1 polymer ?
#
loop_
_entity_poly.entity_id
_entity_poly.type
_entity_poly.pdbx_seq_one_letter_code
_entity_poly.pdbx_strand_id
1 'polypeptide(L)'
;GFVVEPYPDPHAGQKISHNSVDHTGNVAYRAHLADDENIYYPFASKIEWEVARWAKLHGASSTAFSDLLSIDGVGEHLGLSFKNANELDKIIDHELLTGCPKFKQEQIVVAGESFDVYHHDIIECIKSLYGDPDFARYLTFTPEHHYADEDQTIRLLHDMNTGKWWWNTQKKLNQQCPGGTIIPISISTDKTQVTLFHNKTPYPVYLTIGTL
;
A
#
# COMPACT_ATOMS: atom_id res chain seq x y z
N GLY A 1 -36.77 7.93 -9.68
CA GLY A 1 -35.72 6.91 -9.65
C GLY A 1 -34.44 7.50 -9.08
N PHE A 2 -33.46 6.66 -8.73
CA PHE A 2 -32.11 7.11 -8.36
C PHE A 2 -31.34 7.57 -9.60
N VAL A 3 -30.65 8.71 -9.52
CA VAL A 3 -29.90 9.29 -10.65
C VAL A 3 -28.45 9.57 -10.23
N VAL A 4 -27.51 9.18 -11.10
CA VAL A 4 -26.08 9.52 -10.99
C VAL A 4 -25.74 10.48 -12.12
N GLU A 5 -25.30 11.67 -11.76
CA GLU A 5 -24.73 12.67 -12.64
C GLU A 5 -23.18 12.56 -12.55
N PRO A 6 -22.51 12.12 -13.64
CA PRO A 6 -21.06 12.06 -13.67
C PRO A 6 -20.45 13.47 -13.79
N TYR A 7 -19.18 13.61 -13.39
CA TYR A 7 -18.47 14.86 -13.61
C TYR A 7 -18.35 15.21 -15.11
N PRO A 8 -18.63 16.45 -15.52
CA PRO A 8 -18.79 16.78 -16.95
C PRO A 8 -17.49 16.85 -17.75
N ASP A 9 -16.32 16.94 -17.10
CA ASP A 9 -15.03 16.99 -17.82
C ASP A 9 -14.51 15.56 -18.06
N PRO A 10 -14.42 15.10 -19.32
CA PRO A 10 -13.99 13.75 -19.63
C PRO A 10 -12.50 13.51 -19.33
N HIS A 11 -11.69 14.55 -19.14
CA HIS A 11 -10.27 14.42 -18.82
C HIS A 11 -10.03 14.13 -17.34
N ALA A 12 -10.98 14.45 -16.45
CA ALA A 12 -10.83 14.19 -15.03
C ALA A 12 -10.72 12.69 -14.77
N GLY A 13 -9.73 12.27 -13.97
CA GLY A 13 -9.50 10.86 -13.68
C GLY A 13 -8.95 10.03 -14.84
N GLN A 14 -8.59 10.64 -15.98
CA GLN A 14 -7.95 9.92 -17.08
C GLN A 14 -6.53 9.50 -16.69
N LYS A 15 -6.15 8.31 -17.16
CA LYS A 15 -4.78 7.82 -17.05
C LYS A 15 -3.85 8.76 -17.80
N ILE A 16 -2.87 9.31 -17.12
CA ILE A 16 -1.79 10.05 -17.77
C ILE A 16 -0.84 9.02 -18.38
N SER A 17 -0.59 9.11 -19.68
CA SER A 17 0.43 8.32 -20.36
C SER A 17 1.81 8.80 -19.93
N HIS A 18 2.26 8.35 -18.75
CA HIS A 18 3.62 8.58 -18.29
C HIS A 18 4.47 7.35 -18.62
N ASN A 19 5.53 7.55 -19.41
CA ASN A 19 6.56 6.54 -19.70
C ASN A 19 7.48 6.27 -18.48
N SER A 20 7.05 6.59 -17.25
CA SER A 20 7.82 6.26 -16.06
C SER A 20 7.61 4.80 -15.75
N VAL A 21 8.71 4.04 -15.79
CA VAL A 21 8.78 2.69 -15.25
C VAL A 21 8.54 2.81 -13.75
N ASP A 22 7.28 2.67 -13.32
CA ASP A 22 6.93 2.65 -11.91
C ASP A 22 7.55 1.38 -11.30
N HIS A 23 8.49 1.57 -10.38
CA HIS A 23 9.08 0.51 -9.57
C HIS A 23 8.07 0.01 -8.52
N THR A 24 6.92 -0.49 -8.96
CA THR A 24 6.05 -1.29 -8.10
C THR A 24 6.70 -2.67 -7.93
N GLY A 25 6.60 -3.29 -6.75
CA GLY A 25 7.16 -4.64 -6.52
C GLY A 25 6.65 -5.67 -7.53
N ASN A 26 5.42 -5.46 -8.02
CA ASN A 26 4.81 -6.26 -9.08
C ASN A 26 5.50 -6.13 -10.44
N VAL A 27 6.20 -5.03 -10.76
CA VAL A 27 6.93 -4.90 -12.04
C VAL A 27 8.19 -5.75 -12.04
N ALA A 28 8.94 -5.81 -10.94
CA ALA A 28 10.12 -6.68 -10.85
C ALA A 28 9.72 -8.15 -11.00
N TYR A 29 8.67 -8.56 -10.31
CA TYR A 29 8.10 -9.91 -10.44
C TYR A 29 7.58 -10.18 -11.86
N ARG A 30 6.84 -9.25 -12.48
CA ARG A 30 6.34 -9.40 -13.87
C ARG A 30 7.46 -9.43 -14.91
N ALA A 31 8.52 -8.66 -14.71
CA ALA A 31 9.70 -8.72 -15.57
C ALA A 31 10.37 -10.09 -15.47
N HIS A 32 10.47 -10.64 -14.26
CA HIS A 32 11.01 -11.99 -14.07
C HIS A 32 10.14 -13.07 -14.73
N LEU A 33 8.81 -12.99 -14.58
CA LEU A 33 7.88 -13.91 -15.27
C LEU A 33 7.93 -13.83 -16.80
N ALA A 34 8.40 -12.71 -17.36
CA ALA A 34 8.55 -12.56 -18.81
C ALA A 34 9.81 -13.28 -19.34
N ASP A 35 10.83 -13.44 -18.49
CA ASP A 35 12.13 -14.02 -18.84
C ASP A 35 12.33 -15.45 -18.29
N ASP A 36 11.58 -15.86 -17.25
CA ASP A 36 11.70 -17.14 -16.54
C ASP A 36 10.31 -17.79 -16.30
N GLU A 37 10.21 -19.12 -16.39
CA GLU A 37 8.98 -19.87 -16.06
C GLU A 37 8.74 -20.00 -14.54
N ASN A 38 9.69 -19.57 -13.71
CA ASN A 38 9.58 -19.66 -12.26
C ASN A 38 8.57 -18.67 -11.66
N ILE A 39 7.32 -19.11 -11.53
CA ILE A 39 6.25 -18.36 -10.88
C ILE A 39 6.48 -18.11 -9.38
N TYR A 40 7.49 -18.73 -8.77
CA TYR A 40 7.79 -18.61 -7.34
C TYR A 40 8.90 -17.61 -7.02
N TYR A 41 9.41 -16.86 -8.00
CA TYR A 41 10.38 -15.79 -7.79
C TYR A 41 9.95 -14.87 -6.63
N PRO A 42 10.87 -14.47 -5.71
CA PRO A 42 12.33 -14.63 -5.75
C PRO A 42 12.86 -15.98 -5.28
N PHE A 43 11.99 -16.91 -4.92
CA PHE A 43 12.40 -18.24 -4.48
C PHE A 43 12.68 -19.14 -5.67
N ALA A 44 13.69 -20.00 -5.56
CA ALA A 44 14.15 -20.87 -6.63
C ALA A 44 13.14 -22.00 -6.94
N SER A 45 12.23 -22.31 -6.02
CA SER A 45 11.25 -23.38 -6.21
C SER A 45 9.95 -23.16 -5.44
N LYS A 46 8.92 -23.92 -5.82
CA LYS A 46 7.66 -24.02 -5.08
C LYS A 46 7.87 -24.41 -3.62
N ILE A 47 8.72 -25.41 -3.36
CA ILE A 47 8.99 -25.93 -2.01
C ILE A 47 9.58 -24.83 -1.15
N GLU A 48 10.56 -24.11 -1.67
CA GLU A 48 11.19 -23.00 -0.95
C GLU A 48 10.18 -21.89 -0.63
N TRP A 49 9.35 -21.50 -1.59
CA TRP A 49 8.28 -20.52 -1.35
C TRP A 49 7.26 -21.00 -0.31
N GLU A 50 6.87 -22.28 -0.34
CA GLU A 50 5.94 -22.86 0.64
C GLU A 50 6.53 -22.86 2.05
N VAL A 51 7.83 -23.16 2.20
CA VAL A 51 8.55 -23.09 3.48
C VAL A 51 8.62 -21.65 4.00
N ALA A 52 9.01 -20.69 3.13
CA ALA A 52 9.05 -19.28 3.47
C ALA A 52 7.67 -18.75 3.89
N ARG A 53 6.63 -19.06 3.11
CA ARG A 53 5.24 -18.70 3.40
C ARG A 53 4.76 -19.32 4.71
N TRP A 54 5.06 -20.60 4.95
CA TRP A 54 4.68 -21.28 6.19
C TRP A 54 5.30 -20.59 7.40
N ALA A 55 6.60 -20.28 7.34
CA ALA A 55 7.34 -19.63 8.42
C ALA A 55 6.74 -18.27 8.77
N LYS A 56 6.35 -17.47 7.76
CA LYS A 56 5.77 -16.14 7.96
C LYS A 56 4.31 -16.15 8.40
N LEU A 57 3.49 -17.07 7.90
CA LEU A 57 2.08 -17.14 8.28
C LEU A 57 1.86 -17.70 9.69
N HIS A 58 2.70 -18.63 10.14
CA HIS A 58 2.51 -19.29 11.43
C HIS A 58 3.24 -18.60 12.58
N GLY A 59 3.91 -17.46 12.32
CA GLY A 59 4.56 -16.67 13.35
C GLY A 59 5.66 -17.41 14.10
N ALA A 60 6.38 -18.33 13.42
CA ALA A 60 7.55 -18.97 14.00
C ALA A 60 8.56 -17.88 14.40
N SER A 61 9.08 -17.94 15.63
CA SER A 61 10.11 -16.98 16.05
C SER A 61 11.35 -17.12 15.16
N SER A 62 12.07 -16.02 14.93
CA SER A 62 13.28 -16.04 14.12
C SER A 62 14.29 -17.06 14.63
N THR A 63 14.35 -17.27 15.95
CA THR A 63 15.18 -18.30 16.58
C THR A 63 14.70 -19.70 16.24
N ALA A 64 13.43 -20.03 16.50
CA ALA A 64 12.90 -21.37 16.26
C ALA A 64 12.99 -21.79 14.78
N PHE A 65 12.76 -20.84 13.87
CA PHE A 65 12.91 -21.10 12.44
C PHE A 65 14.39 -21.28 12.05
N SER A 66 15.30 -20.48 12.59
CA SER A 66 16.74 -20.66 12.33
C SER A 66 17.27 -21.97 12.92
N ASP A 67 16.75 -22.41 14.07
CA ASP A 67 17.09 -23.70 14.68
C ASP A 67 16.62 -24.87 13.80
N LEU A 68 15.41 -24.79 13.24
CA LEU A 68 14.89 -25.77 12.28
C LEU A 68 15.78 -25.85 11.03
N LEU A 69 16.20 -24.71 10.48
CA LEU A 69 17.06 -24.64 9.31
C LEU A 69 18.49 -25.11 9.58
N SER A 70 18.92 -25.08 10.86
CA SER A 70 20.24 -25.55 11.29
C SER A 70 20.31 -27.07 11.46
N ILE A 71 19.18 -27.78 11.35
CA ILE A 71 19.17 -29.25 11.34
C ILE A 71 19.89 -29.74 10.09
N ASP A 72 20.88 -30.61 10.29
CA ASP A 72 21.71 -31.13 9.21
C ASP A 72 20.87 -31.77 8.10
N GLY A 73 21.15 -31.37 6.86
CA GLY A 73 20.42 -31.78 5.67
C GLY A 73 19.07 -31.08 5.42
N VAL A 74 18.43 -30.39 6.37
CA VAL A 74 17.09 -29.80 6.12
C VAL A 74 17.11 -28.77 5.00
N GLY A 75 18.05 -27.81 5.05
CA GLY A 75 18.17 -26.80 3.99
C GLY A 75 18.51 -27.39 2.62
N GLU A 76 19.36 -28.41 2.59
CA GLU A 76 19.80 -29.07 1.35
C GLU A 76 18.68 -29.91 0.72
N HIS A 77 17.98 -30.73 1.52
CA HIS A 77 16.91 -31.60 1.03
C HIS A 77 15.67 -30.81 0.59
N LEU A 78 15.46 -29.63 1.16
CA LEU A 78 14.37 -28.72 0.77
C LEU A 78 14.79 -27.72 -0.33
N GLY A 79 16.08 -27.66 -0.68
CA GLY A 79 16.61 -26.76 -1.70
C GLY A 79 16.45 -25.28 -1.36
N LEU A 80 16.69 -24.90 -0.10
CA LEU A 80 16.51 -23.52 0.37
C LEU A 80 17.73 -22.65 0.02
N SER A 81 17.49 -21.44 -0.49
CA SER A 81 18.53 -20.44 -0.77
C SER A 81 18.98 -19.67 0.49
N PHE A 82 18.18 -19.69 1.55
CA PHE A 82 18.43 -19.05 2.84
C PHE A 82 18.74 -20.08 3.93
N LYS A 83 19.65 -19.73 4.84
CA LYS A 83 20.11 -20.61 5.93
C LYS A 83 19.48 -20.32 7.28
N ASN A 84 18.84 -19.17 7.42
CA ASN A 84 18.27 -18.69 8.67
C ASN A 84 17.13 -17.70 8.40
N ALA A 85 16.38 -17.35 9.45
CA ALA A 85 15.28 -16.40 9.35
C ALA A 85 15.71 -15.02 8.82
N ASN A 86 16.90 -14.54 9.19
CA ASN A 86 17.38 -13.22 8.76
C ASN A 86 17.70 -13.18 7.26
N GLU A 87 18.20 -14.27 6.69
CA GLU A 87 18.43 -14.38 5.25
C GLU A 87 17.12 -14.43 4.47
N LEU A 88 16.12 -15.16 4.97
CA LEU A 88 14.77 -15.10 4.42
C LEU A 88 14.20 -13.67 4.45
N ASP A 89 14.37 -12.98 5.57
CA ASP A 89 13.89 -11.60 5.75
C ASP A 89 14.55 -10.64 4.78
N LYS A 90 15.85 -10.80 4.53
CA LYS A 90 16.56 -10.03 3.51
C LYS A 90 16.01 -10.27 2.10
N ILE A 91 15.71 -11.52 1.74
CA ILE A 91 15.10 -11.82 0.44
C ILE A 91 13.75 -11.08 0.32
N ILE A 92 12.92 -11.16 1.36
CA ILE A 92 11.62 -10.47 1.37
C ILE A 92 11.79 -8.95 1.26
N ASP A 93 12.67 -8.36 2.08
CA ASP A 93 12.87 -6.91 2.15
C ASP A 93 13.47 -6.34 0.85
N HIS A 94 14.32 -7.09 0.16
CA HIS A 94 14.99 -6.63 -1.06
C HIS A 94 14.21 -6.94 -2.33
N GLU A 95 13.69 -8.16 -2.46
CA GLU A 95 13.13 -8.67 -3.72
C GLU A 95 11.60 -8.56 -3.80
N LEU A 96 10.89 -8.60 -2.67
CA LEU A 96 9.42 -8.53 -2.65
C LEU A 96 8.89 -7.14 -2.30
N LEU A 97 9.54 -6.44 -1.36
CA LEU A 97 9.10 -5.14 -0.87
C LEU A 97 9.67 -3.95 -1.66
N THR A 98 10.21 -4.17 -2.86
CA THR A 98 10.92 -3.14 -3.65
C THR A 98 10.04 -1.93 -4.02
N GLY A 99 8.71 -2.05 -3.95
CA GLY A 99 7.75 -0.95 -4.14
C GLY A 99 7.08 -0.43 -2.86
N CYS A 100 7.40 -0.99 -1.70
CA CYS A 100 6.89 -0.52 -0.41
C CYS A 100 7.78 0.61 0.11
N PRO A 101 7.20 1.74 0.55
CA PRO A 101 7.96 2.82 1.17
C PRO A 101 8.77 2.30 2.35
N LYS A 102 10.02 2.75 2.49
CA LYS A 102 10.86 2.33 3.61
C LYS A 102 10.50 3.10 4.87
N PHE A 103 10.67 2.48 6.03
CA PHE A 103 10.59 3.20 7.29
C PHE A 103 11.78 4.17 7.40
N LYS A 104 11.47 5.39 7.81
CA LYS A 104 12.42 6.41 8.24
C LYS A 104 12.28 6.56 9.76
N GLN A 105 13.41 6.77 10.42
CA GLN A 105 13.45 7.09 11.84
C GLN A 105 13.95 8.52 12.00
N GLU A 106 13.18 9.33 12.68
CA GLU A 106 13.53 10.72 13.00
C GLU A 106 13.30 10.97 14.49
N GLN A 107 14.11 11.83 15.08
CA GLN A 107 13.92 12.26 16.46
C GLN A 107 13.29 13.65 16.46
N ILE A 108 12.13 13.78 17.09
CA ILE A 108 11.42 15.05 17.22
C ILE A 108 11.41 15.49 18.68
N VAL A 109 11.46 16.80 18.90
CA VAL A 109 11.35 17.39 20.24
C VAL A 109 10.00 18.09 20.36
N VAL A 110 9.17 17.63 21.29
CA VAL A 110 7.84 18.21 21.57
C VAL A 110 7.80 18.56 23.04
N ALA A 111 7.49 19.82 23.36
CA ALA A 111 7.42 20.33 24.74
C ALA A 111 8.69 20.07 25.59
N GLY A 112 9.87 20.01 24.95
CA GLY A 112 11.15 19.75 25.63
C GLY A 112 11.48 18.27 25.84
N GLU A 113 10.59 17.36 25.46
CA GLU A 113 10.81 15.92 25.48
C GLU A 113 11.15 15.41 24.07
N SER A 114 12.05 14.43 24.00
CA SER A 114 12.54 13.86 22.75
C SER A 114 11.86 12.52 22.46
N PHE A 115 11.34 12.36 21.25
CA PHE A 115 10.62 11.17 20.80
C PHE A 115 11.21 10.62 19.50
N ASP A 116 11.41 9.31 19.45
CA ASP A 116 11.73 8.61 18.21
C ASP A 116 10.43 8.34 17.44
N VAL A 117 10.36 8.84 16.21
CA VAL A 117 9.24 8.65 15.29
C VAL A 117 9.70 7.75 14.16
N TYR A 118 8.94 6.68 13.95
CA TYR A 118 9.10 5.78 12.82
C TYR A 118 7.95 6.03 11.86
N HIS A 119 8.24 6.44 10.64
CA HIS A 119 7.22 6.76 9.65
C HIS A 119 7.68 6.42 8.23
N HIS A 120 6.73 6.36 7.32
CA HIS A 120 7.00 6.31 5.89
C HIS A 120 6.95 7.71 5.28
N ASP A 121 7.54 7.87 4.11
CA ASP A 121 7.28 9.04 3.29
C ASP A 121 5.84 8.99 2.75
N ILE A 122 5.03 9.99 3.12
CA ILE A 122 3.61 10.02 2.75
C ILE A 122 3.40 10.00 1.24
N ILE A 123 4.28 10.65 0.47
CA ILE A 123 4.15 10.73 -0.98
C ILE A 123 4.51 9.38 -1.60
N GLU A 124 5.52 8.68 -1.08
CA GLU A 124 5.85 7.32 -1.51
C GLU A 124 4.72 6.34 -1.16
N CYS A 125 4.10 6.45 0.02
CA CYS A 125 2.92 5.66 0.39
C CYS A 125 1.77 5.86 -0.59
N ILE A 126 1.44 7.11 -0.89
CA ILE A 126 0.37 7.44 -1.84
C ILE A 126 0.70 6.87 -3.21
N LYS A 127 1.93 7.04 -3.72
CA LYS A 127 2.34 6.47 -5.02
C LYS A 127 2.24 4.94 -5.04
N SER A 128 2.68 4.28 -3.97
CA SER A 128 2.66 2.83 -3.85
C SER A 128 1.22 2.29 -3.83
N LEU A 129 0.35 2.85 -2.99
CA LEU A 129 -1.06 2.43 -2.88
C LEU A 129 -1.87 2.81 -4.13
N TYR A 130 -1.73 4.05 -4.61
CA TYR A 130 -2.52 4.54 -5.74
C TYR A 130 -2.05 3.97 -7.09
N GLY A 131 -0.78 3.56 -7.19
CA GLY A 131 -0.19 2.93 -8.36
C GLY A 131 -0.43 1.42 -8.46
N ASP A 132 -0.95 0.78 -7.41
CA ASP A 132 -1.19 -0.66 -7.41
C ASP A 132 -2.46 -1.02 -8.22
N PRO A 133 -2.34 -1.82 -9.31
CA PRO A 133 -3.48 -2.26 -10.09
C PRO A 133 -4.53 -3.05 -9.30
N ASP A 134 -4.15 -3.72 -8.21
CA ASP A 134 -5.08 -4.50 -7.41
C ASP A 134 -6.12 -3.61 -6.70
N PHE A 135 -5.73 -2.36 -6.38
CA PHE A 135 -6.60 -1.36 -5.79
C PHE A 135 -7.42 -0.57 -6.82
N ALA A 136 -7.05 -0.60 -8.10
CA ALA A 136 -7.68 0.20 -9.16
C ALA A 136 -9.20 0.00 -9.29
N ARG A 137 -9.72 -1.18 -8.90
CA ARG A 137 -11.16 -1.49 -8.92
C ARG A 137 -11.97 -0.83 -7.79
N TYR A 138 -11.30 -0.45 -6.71
CA TYR A 138 -11.91 0.19 -5.54
C TYR A 138 -11.77 1.71 -5.60
N LEU A 139 -10.71 2.19 -6.25
CA LEU A 139 -10.45 3.61 -6.41
C LEU A 139 -11.51 4.33 -7.24
N THR A 140 -12.03 5.42 -6.68
CA THR A 140 -12.81 6.41 -7.40
C THR A 140 -11.93 7.59 -7.80
N PHE A 141 -11.97 7.96 -9.09
CA PHE A 141 -11.09 8.96 -9.70
C PHE A 141 -11.76 10.31 -9.97
N THR A 142 -13.09 10.34 -9.97
CA THR A 142 -13.87 11.54 -10.32
C THR A 142 -14.99 11.77 -9.31
N PRO A 143 -15.36 13.03 -9.02
CA PRO A 143 -16.54 13.30 -8.23
C PRO A 143 -17.80 12.91 -8.99
N GLU A 144 -18.87 12.65 -8.24
CA GLU A 144 -20.17 12.31 -8.81
C GLU A 144 -21.27 13.03 -8.04
N HIS A 145 -22.44 13.05 -8.65
CA HIS A 145 -23.59 13.72 -8.12
C HIS A 145 -24.75 12.74 -8.04
N HIS A 146 -25.13 12.32 -6.83
CA HIS A 146 -26.19 11.33 -6.63
C HIS A 146 -27.48 12.01 -6.17
N TYR A 147 -28.60 11.57 -6.73
CA TYR A 147 -29.94 12.09 -6.43
C TYR A 147 -30.94 10.96 -6.15
N ALA A 148 -31.85 11.21 -5.21
CA ALA A 148 -32.89 10.25 -4.82
C ALA A 148 -34.09 10.23 -5.78
N ASP A 149 -34.23 11.27 -6.60
CA ASP A 149 -35.34 11.53 -7.51
C ASP A 149 -34.85 11.88 -8.93
N GLU A 150 -35.74 11.64 -9.91
CA GLU A 150 -35.45 11.93 -11.32
C GLU A 150 -35.37 13.43 -11.63
N ASP A 151 -36.07 14.24 -10.83
CA ASP A 151 -36.07 15.71 -10.95
C ASP A 151 -34.80 16.33 -10.33
N GLN A 152 -33.88 15.51 -9.79
CA GLN A 152 -32.60 15.92 -9.18
C GLN A 152 -32.74 16.96 -8.05
N THR A 153 -33.85 16.92 -7.31
CA THR A 153 -34.13 17.88 -6.23
C THR A 153 -33.51 17.47 -4.89
N ILE A 154 -33.32 16.16 -4.66
CA ILE A 154 -32.86 15.60 -3.39
C ILE A 154 -31.45 15.01 -3.58
N ARG A 155 -30.46 15.69 -3.00
CA ARG A 155 -29.05 15.28 -3.00
C ARG A 155 -28.77 14.13 -2.02
N LEU A 156 -28.09 13.10 -2.50
CA LEU A 156 -27.53 12.03 -1.68
C LEU A 156 -26.02 12.25 -1.53
N LEU A 157 -25.55 12.28 -0.29
CA LEU A 157 -24.14 12.45 0.07
C LEU A 157 -23.76 11.25 0.96
N HIS A 158 -23.07 10.27 0.40
CA HIS A 158 -22.68 9.06 1.13
C HIS A 158 -21.17 8.94 1.29
N ASP A 159 -20.43 9.36 0.27
CA ASP A 159 -18.97 9.21 0.19
C ASP A 159 -18.31 10.51 -0.29
N MET A 160 -16.99 10.62 -0.14
CA MET A 160 -16.19 11.79 -0.45
C MET A 160 -16.40 12.28 -1.89
N ASN A 161 -16.47 11.35 -2.86
CA ASN A 161 -16.68 11.67 -4.27
C ASN A 161 -18.06 12.29 -4.56
N THR A 162 -19.08 11.98 -3.74
CA THR A 162 -20.42 12.58 -3.85
C THR A 162 -20.52 13.96 -3.22
N GLY A 163 -19.50 14.34 -2.44
CA GLY A 163 -19.44 15.57 -1.68
C GLY A 163 -19.34 16.83 -2.55
N LYS A 164 -20.07 17.89 -2.15
CA LYS A 164 -19.97 19.22 -2.78
C LYS A 164 -18.55 19.75 -2.80
N TRP A 165 -17.75 19.42 -1.78
CA TRP A 165 -16.36 19.85 -1.68
C TRP A 165 -15.52 19.28 -2.82
N TRP A 166 -15.58 17.97 -3.09
CA TRP A 166 -14.78 17.37 -4.15
C TRP A 166 -15.16 17.98 -5.51
N TRP A 167 -16.45 18.05 -5.82
CA TRP A 167 -16.92 18.63 -7.10
C TRP A 167 -16.40 20.06 -7.32
N ASN A 168 -16.49 20.92 -6.32
CA ASN A 168 -16.02 22.29 -6.41
C ASN A 168 -14.49 22.40 -6.49
N THR A 169 -13.77 21.52 -5.77
CA THR A 169 -12.31 21.46 -5.82
C THR A 169 -11.84 20.94 -7.18
N GLN A 170 -12.52 19.96 -7.76
CA GLN A 170 -12.23 19.42 -9.10
C GLN A 170 -12.41 20.50 -10.16
N LYS A 171 -13.44 21.35 -10.05
CA LYS A 171 -13.63 22.50 -10.95
C LYS A 171 -12.45 23.47 -10.90
N LYS A 172 -11.96 23.79 -9.70
CA LYS A 172 -10.79 24.66 -9.54
C LYS A 172 -9.51 23.99 -10.04
N LEU A 173 -9.34 22.69 -9.77
CA LEU A 173 -8.19 21.92 -10.22
C LEU A 173 -8.13 21.88 -11.74
N ASN A 174 -9.23 21.59 -12.43
CA ASN A 174 -9.26 21.52 -13.89
C ASN A 174 -8.92 22.86 -14.57
N GLN A 175 -9.19 23.99 -13.92
CA GLN A 175 -8.79 25.31 -14.43
C GLN A 175 -7.26 25.51 -14.40
N GLN A 176 -6.56 24.85 -13.47
CA GLN A 176 -5.11 24.98 -13.28
C GLN A 176 -4.34 23.85 -13.95
N CYS A 177 -4.88 22.63 -13.87
CA CYS A 177 -4.31 21.39 -14.34
C CYS A 177 -5.45 20.54 -14.95
N PRO A 178 -5.74 20.71 -16.25
CA PRO A 178 -6.72 19.90 -16.95
C PRO A 178 -6.42 18.41 -16.78
N GLY A 179 -7.43 17.63 -16.36
CA GLY A 179 -7.27 16.20 -16.09
C GLY A 179 -6.59 15.84 -14.77
N GLY A 180 -6.27 16.82 -13.92
CA GLY A 180 -5.78 16.56 -12.57
C GLY A 180 -6.76 15.71 -11.77
N THR A 181 -6.25 14.81 -10.94
CA THR A 181 -7.06 13.93 -10.08
C THR A 181 -6.87 14.29 -8.61
N ILE A 182 -7.97 14.35 -7.87
CA ILE A 182 -7.94 14.58 -6.42
C ILE A 182 -7.81 13.24 -5.73
N ILE A 183 -6.83 13.12 -4.82
CA ILE A 183 -6.66 11.96 -3.94
C ILE A 183 -6.99 12.43 -2.52
N PRO A 184 -8.17 12.09 -1.97
CA PRO A 184 -8.50 12.49 -0.62
C PRO A 184 -7.72 11.64 0.38
N ILE A 185 -7.13 12.29 1.38
CA ILE A 185 -6.33 11.63 2.41
C ILE A 185 -6.97 11.91 3.76
N SER A 186 -7.23 10.83 4.52
CA SER A 186 -7.61 10.91 5.93
C SER A 186 -6.43 10.48 6.79
N ILE A 187 -6.14 11.27 7.83
CA ILE A 187 -5.10 10.97 8.82
C ILE A 187 -5.80 10.82 10.16
N SER A 188 -5.62 9.68 10.80
CA SER A 188 -6.16 9.40 12.12
C SER A 188 -5.05 8.93 13.05
N THR A 189 -5.24 9.16 14.34
CA THR A 189 -4.37 8.61 15.37
C THR A 189 -5.24 8.03 16.46
N ASP A 190 -4.86 6.86 16.96
CA ASP A 190 -5.53 6.24 18.09
C ASP A 190 -4.49 5.66 19.04
N LYS A 191 -4.80 5.66 20.34
CA LYS A 191 -3.91 5.11 21.36
C LYS A 191 -4.11 3.61 21.42
N THR A 192 -3.21 2.85 20.79
CA THR A 192 -3.23 1.39 20.89
C THR A 192 -2.67 0.92 22.24
N GLN A 193 -3.44 0.14 23.00
CA GLN A 193 -3.03 -0.41 24.31
C GLN A 193 -2.33 -1.79 24.24
N VAL A 194 -1.96 -2.32 23.08
CA VAL A 194 -1.85 -3.80 22.94
C VAL A 194 -0.43 -4.37 22.87
N THR A 195 0.65 -3.59 22.70
CA THR A 195 2.01 -4.18 22.74
C THR A 195 3.05 -3.15 23.17
N LEU A 196 3.74 -3.44 24.27
CA LEU A 196 4.92 -2.69 24.69
C LEU A 196 6.04 -2.92 23.69
N PHE A 197 6.40 -1.89 22.93
CA PHE A 197 7.62 -1.91 22.12
C PHE A 197 8.74 -1.33 22.97
N HIS A 198 9.66 -2.17 23.45
CA HIS A 198 10.71 -1.75 24.39
C HIS A 198 10.19 -1.00 25.63
N ASN A 199 9.08 -1.48 26.23
CA ASN A 199 8.44 -0.85 27.39
C ASN A 199 7.86 0.56 27.12
N LYS A 200 7.67 0.95 25.85
CA LYS A 200 6.98 2.18 25.44
C LYS A 200 5.64 1.84 24.79
N THR A 201 4.64 2.71 24.97
CA THR A 201 3.35 2.63 24.27
C THR A 201 3.45 3.38 22.95
N PRO A 202 3.28 2.71 21.79
CA PRO A 202 3.25 3.40 20.51
C PRO A 202 1.94 4.18 20.33
N TYR A 203 2.02 5.34 19.65
CA TYR A 203 0.88 6.11 19.17
C TYR A 203 0.88 6.04 17.65
N PRO A 204 0.20 5.05 17.04
CA PRO A 204 0.15 4.97 15.60
C PRO A 204 -0.59 6.17 15.01
N VAL A 205 -0.09 6.60 13.86
CA VAL A 205 -0.76 7.52 12.95
C VAL A 205 -1.06 6.73 11.68
N TYR A 206 -2.34 6.61 11.36
CA TYR A 206 -2.81 5.90 10.18
C TYR A 206 -3.12 6.90 9.08
N LEU A 207 -2.81 6.49 7.85
CA LEU A 207 -3.19 7.18 6.64
C LEU A 207 -4.16 6.29 5.86
N THR A 208 -5.20 6.89 5.31
CA THR A 208 -6.17 6.22 4.45
C THR A 208 -6.45 7.08 3.23
N ILE A 209 -6.44 6.46 2.05
CA ILE A 209 -6.94 7.09 0.83
C ILE A 209 -8.45 6.99 0.89
N GLY A 210 -9.16 8.11 0.98
CA GLY A 210 -10.60 8.13 1.23
C GLY A 210 -11.47 7.61 0.08
N THR A 211 -10.88 7.10 -0.99
CA THR A 211 -11.56 6.39 -2.08
C THR A 211 -11.09 4.96 -2.26
N LEU A 212 -10.30 4.45 -1.31
CA LEU A 212 -9.87 3.06 -1.23
C LEU A 212 -10.50 2.41 0.01
#